data_AF-A0A8T2T529-F1
#
_entry.id   AF-A0A8T2T529-F1
#
_cell.length_a   1.000
_cell.length_b   1.000
_cell.length_c   1.000
_cell.angle_alpha   90.00
_cell.angle_beta   90.00
_cell.angle_gamma   90.00
#
_symmetry.space_group_name_H-M   'P 1'
#
loop_
_entity.id
_entity.type
_entity.pdbx_description
1 polymer ?
#
loop_
_entity_poly.entity_id
_entity_poly.type
_entity_poly.pdbx_seq_one_letter_code
_entity_poly.pdbx_strand_id
1 'polypeptide(L)'
;MVTFFTQKGKVLSMFREHSKLEIKMPATTRFAYMWIVLSRLLEVRIPLRQTVVSLLWNDWDESSLEESKSMQRLRLDEEFWENVKAVLNILTPIYRVLRMTDCEGATLGLLIHMMRRAIDDIRAATVVTTEQANEVLEVTLSRWTWMHRPIHGFAGLLHPAFKRPALYTDIEVLSDRLSYMSRVVPSHLHNEMLEQISCYLDERGNSAFTFPSCWHRASMVKPLFWWQNFGFSFSTLYTYALRVLS
;
A
#
# COMPACT_ATOMS: atom_id res chain seq x y z
N MET A 1 12.65 -22.27 7.68
CA MET A 1 13.71 -21.67 6.83
C MET A 1 14.37 -20.47 7.50
N VAL A 2 13.68 -19.35 7.70
CA VAL A 2 14.25 -18.14 8.34
C VAL A 2 14.91 -18.51 9.67
N THR A 3 14.20 -19.23 10.53
CA THR A 3 14.69 -19.76 11.81
C THR A 3 15.94 -20.64 11.65
N PHE A 4 15.95 -21.54 10.66
CA PHE A 4 17.07 -22.45 10.42
C PHE A 4 18.37 -21.70 10.11
N PHE A 5 18.30 -20.72 9.19
CA PHE A 5 19.47 -19.94 8.79
C PHE A 5 19.91 -18.91 9.83
N THR A 6 19.04 -18.49 10.75
CA THR A 6 19.35 -17.43 11.72
C THR A 6 19.72 -17.98 13.10
N GLN A 7 19.21 -19.15 13.49
CA GLN A 7 19.47 -19.75 14.81
C GLN A 7 20.66 -20.72 14.82
N LYS A 8 21.00 -21.33 13.68
CA LYS A 8 22.20 -22.18 13.58
C LYS A 8 23.42 -21.33 13.22
N GLY A 9 24.26 -21.02 14.21
CA GLY A 9 25.40 -20.10 14.05
C GLY A 9 26.35 -20.44 12.90
N LYS A 10 26.64 -21.74 12.69
CA LYS A 10 27.50 -22.21 11.59
C LYS A 10 26.85 -21.99 10.21
N VAL A 11 25.54 -22.22 10.07
CA VAL A 11 24.78 -21.95 8.84
C VAL A 11 24.71 -20.43 8.56
N LEU A 12 24.46 -19.64 9.60
CA LEU A 12 24.43 -18.17 9.47
C LEU A 12 25.79 -17.63 9.01
N SER A 13 26.89 -18.16 9.55
CA SER A 13 28.24 -17.80 9.14
C SER A 13 28.47 -18.09 7.66
N MET A 14 28.14 -19.30 7.18
CA MET A 14 28.26 -19.66 5.77
C MET A 14 27.40 -18.75 4.88
N PHE A 15 26.17 -18.43 5.29
CA PHE A 15 25.31 -17.52 4.54
C PHE A 15 25.92 -16.12 4.38
N ARG A 16 26.57 -15.61 5.43
CA ARG A 16 27.24 -14.30 5.41
C ARG A 16 28.47 -14.25 4.51
N GLU A 17 29.07 -15.38 4.16
CA GLU A 17 30.12 -15.43 3.12
C GLU A 17 29.57 -15.13 1.72
N HIS A 18 28.28 -15.38 1.51
CA HIS A 18 27.61 -15.20 0.22
C HIS A 18 26.69 -13.98 0.16
N SER A 19 26.35 -13.36 1.30
CA SER A 19 25.45 -12.20 1.33
C SER A 19 25.91 -11.11 2.29
N LYS A 20 25.84 -9.86 1.82
CA LYS A 20 25.94 -8.66 2.67
C LYS A 20 24.61 -8.28 3.32
N LEU A 21 23.52 -8.94 2.95
CA LEU A 21 22.18 -8.68 3.46
C LEU A 21 21.83 -9.69 4.55
N GLU A 22 21.22 -9.20 5.62
CA GLU A 22 20.67 -10.07 6.67
C GLU A 22 19.29 -10.61 6.28
N ILE A 23 19.01 -11.84 6.74
CA ILE A 23 17.67 -12.43 6.68
C ILE A 23 16.82 -11.75 7.75
N LYS A 24 15.66 -11.22 7.35
CA LYS A 24 14.74 -10.57 8.28
C LYS A 24 13.96 -11.62 9.06
N MET A 25 14.03 -11.54 10.38
CA MET A 25 13.19 -12.32 11.28
C MET A 25 11.75 -11.79 11.27
N PRO A 26 10.73 -12.68 11.38
CA PRO A 26 9.38 -12.24 11.64
C PRO A 26 9.33 -11.45 12.95
N ALA A 27 8.84 -10.21 12.90
CA ALA A 27 8.52 -9.43 14.09
C ALA A 27 6.99 -9.42 14.24
N THR A 28 6.49 -9.83 15.40
CA THR A 28 5.04 -9.95 15.69
C THR A 28 4.30 -8.62 15.67
N THR A 29 5.01 -7.48 15.74
CA THR A 29 4.44 -6.16 16.03
C THR A 29 4.27 -5.24 14.81
N ARG A 30 4.50 -5.69 13.58
CA ARG A 30 4.36 -4.83 12.39
C ARG A 30 3.47 -5.46 11.34
N PHE A 31 2.45 -4.72 10.92
CA PHE A 31 1.66 -5.04 9.74
C PHE A 31 2.58 -5.31 8.54
N ALA A 32 2.17 -6.23 7.67
CA ALA A 32 2.91 -6.59 6.46
C ALA A 32 4.30 -7.26 6.66
N TYR A 33 4.62 -7.76 7.87
CA TYR A 33 5.87 -8.48 8.12
C TYR A 33 6.08 -9.66 7.16
N MET A 34 5.01 -10.38 6.81
CA MET A 34 5.08 -11.54 5.91
C MET A 34 5.62 -11.14 4.55
N TRP A 35 5.12 -10.03 3.97
CA TRP A 35 5.63 -9.50 2.72
C TRP A 35 7.11 -9.09 2.85
N ILE A 36 7.49 -8.41 3.94
CA ILE A 36 8.87 -7.97 4.17
C ILE A 36 9.84 -9.15 4.28
N VAL A 37 9.45 -10.19 5.01
CA VAL A 37 10.26 -11.41 5.20
C VAL A 37 10.38 -12.18 3.89
N LEU A 38 9.27 -12.44 3.20
CA LEU A 38 9.28 -13.14 1.92
C LEU A 38 10.06 -12.36 0.84
N SER A 39 9.91 -11.05 0.81
CA SER A 39 10.64 -10.16 -0.12
C SER A 39 12.14 -10.25 0.13
N ARG A 40 12.57 -10.21 1.39
CA ARG A 40 13.98 -10.38 1.74
C ARG A 40 14.49 -11.78 1.40
N LEU A 41 13.71 -12.83 1.65
CA LEU A 41 14.08 -14.20 1.29
C LEU A 41 14.29 -14.35 -0.22
N LEU A 42 13.42 -13.74 -1.02
CA LEU A 42 13.55 -13.74 -2.47
C LEU A 42 14.78 -12.94 -2.93
N GLU A 43 15.05 -11.78 -2.31
CA GLU A 43 16.23 -10.95 -2.56
C GLU A 43 17.55 -11.71 -2.29
N VAL A 44 17.58 -12.52 -1.24
CA VAL A 44 18.77 -13.34 -0.88
C VAL A 44 18.70 -14.78 -1.38
N ARG A 45 17.83 -15.08 -2.36
CA ARG A 45 17.67 -16.44 -2.90
C ARG A 45 18.97 -17.06 -3.40
N ILE A 46 19.76 -16.30 -4.17
CA ILE A 46 21.02 -16.80 -4.73
C ILE A 46 22.03 -17.12 -3.62
N PRO A 47 22.31 -16.21 -2.65
CA PRO A 47 23.13 -16.53 -1.50
C PRO A 47 22.64 -17.74 -0.68
N LEU A 48 21.31 -17.87 -0.46
CA LEU A 48 20.73 -19.03 0.22
C LEU A 48 21.03 -20.34 -0.53
N ARG A 49 20.94 -20.32 -1.86
CA ARG A 49 21.29 -21.47 -2.72
C ARG A 49 22.79 -21.78 -2.65
N GLN A 50 23.64 -20.77 -2.76
CA GLN A 50 25.10 -20.93 -2.67
C GLN A 50 25.52 -21.54 -1.33
N THR A 51 24.89 -21.09 -0.24
CA THR A 51 25.16 -21.62 1.12
C THR A 51 24.99 -23.13 1.16
N VAL A 52 23.85 -23.66 0.68
CA VAL A 52 23.52 -25.08 0.80
C VAL A 52 24.22 -25.99 -0.22
N VAL A 53 24.97 -25.43 -1.17
CA VAL A 53 25.79 -26.19 -2.13
C VAL A 53 27.29 -25.97 -1.91
N SER A 54 27.66 -25.21 -0.88
CA SER A 54 29.05 -24.90 -0.56
C SER A 54 29.78 -26.12 0.01
N LEU A 55 31.11 -26.14 -0.12
CA LEU A 55 31.94 -27.15 0.54
C LEU A 55 31.78 -27.11 2.06
N LEU A 56 31.72 -25.90 2.63
CA LEU A 56 31.50 -25.69 4.06
C LEU A 56 30.21 -26.34 4.56
N TRP A 57 29.15 -26.33 3.74
CA TRP A 57 27.90 -27.01 4.06
C TRP A 57 28.08 -28.52 4.07
N ASN A 58 28.75 -29.10 3.08
CA ASN A 58 28.97 -30.54 3.02
C ASN A 58 29.89 -31.03 4.16
N ASP A 59 30.86 -30.22 4.56
CA ASP A 59 31.81 -30.51 5.64
C ASP A 59 31.24 -30.22 7.05
N TRP A 60 30.00 -29.73 7.15
CA TRP A 60 29.34 -29.49 8.42
C TRP A 60 28.68 -30.76 8.95
N ASP A 61 28.99 -31.13 10.20
CA ASP A 61 28.54 -32.38 10.83
C ASP A 61 27.02 -32.62 10.78
N GLU A 62 26.21 -31.56 10.88
CA GLU A 62 24.75 -31.66 10.86
C GLU A 62 24.16 -31.61 9.43
N SER A 63 24.97 -31.48 8.38
CA SER A 63 24.48 -31.43 6.99
C SER A 63 23.77 -32.72 6.57
N SER A 64 24.17 -33.83 7.20
CA SER A 64 23.61 -35.16 6.96
C SER A 64 22.27 -35.40 7.67
N LEU A 65 21.88 -34.54 8.62
CA LEU A 65 20.60 -34.60 9.32
C LEU A 65 19.44 -34.34 8.35
N GLU A 66 18.31 -34.99 8.61
CA GLU A 66 17.14 -34.88 7.72
C GLU A 66 16.59 -33.45 7.65
N GLU A 67 16.69 -32.68 8.74
CA GLU A 67 16.34 -31.26 8.77
C GLU A 67 17.17 -30.46 7.74
N SER A 68 18.50 -30.65 7.73
CA SER A 68 19.44 -29.98 6.84
C SER A 68 19.23 -30.40 5.38
N LYS A 69 19.08 -31.71 5.12
CA LYS A 69 18.75 -32.24 3.78
C LYS A 69 17.43 -31.68 3.25
N SER A 70 16.42 -31.60 4.09
CA SER A 70 15.12 -31.02 3.75
C SER A 70 15.24 -29.52 3.45
N MET A 71 16.05 -28.79 4.22
CA MET A 71 16.33 -27.38 3.95
C MET A 71 17.03 -27.21 2.60
N GLN A 72 18.05 -28.02 2.32
CA GLN A 72 18.79 -28.00 1.04
C GLN A 72 17.84 -28.26 -0.14
N ARG A 73 17.00 -29.31 -0.07
CA ARG A 73 15.96 -29.58 -1.08
C ARG A 73 15.06 -28.36 -1.30
N LEU A 74 14.52 -27.79 -0.22
CA LEU A 74 13.64 -26.63 -0.27
C LEU A 74 14.32 -25.38 -0.87
N ARG A 75 15.64 -25.19 -0.71
CA ARG A 75 16.36 -24.03 -1.31
C ARG A 75 16.58 -24.19 -2.80
N LEU A 76 16.70 -25.43 -3.27
CA LEU A 76 16.91 -25.78 -4.66
C LEU A 76 15.61 -25.98 -5.44
N ASP A 77 14.48 -26.09 -4.75
CA ASP A 77 13.15 -26.19 -5.32
C ASP A 77 12.73 -24.88 -6.01
N GLU A 78 12.65 -24.93 -7.34
CA GLU A 78 12.22 -23.81 -8.18
C GLU A 78 10.73 -23.49 -8.00
N GLU A 79 9.88 -24.51 -7.81
CA GLU A 79 8.44 -24.34 -7.61
C GLU A 79 8.15 -23.59 -6.31
N PHE A 80 8.87 -23.91 -5.23
CA PHE A 80 8.83 -23.15 -3.99
C PHE A 80 9.06 -21.65 -4.24
N TRP A 81 10.06 -21.30 -5.05
CA TRP A 81 10.39 -19.90 -5.31
C TRP A 81 9.39 -19.20 -6.22
N GLU A 82 8.80 -19.90 -7.19
CA GLU A 82 7.69 -19.36 -7.98
C GLU A 82 6.46 -19.11 -7.11
N ASN A 83 6.15 -20.00 -6.18
CA ASN A 83 5.08 -19.79 -5.20
C ASN A 83 5.36 -18.58 -4.29
N VAL A 84 6.59 -18.38 -3.82
CA VAL A 84 6.97 -17.17 -3.06
C VAL A 84 6.77 -15.90 -3.90
N LYS A 85 7.13 -15.91 -5.19
CA LYS A 85 6.90 -14.76 -6.09
C LYS A 85 5.41 -14.49 -6.29
N ALA A 86 4.60 -15.53 -6.49
CA ALA A 86 3.15 -15.40 -6.63
C ALA A 86 2.52 -14.76 -5.39
N VAL A 87 2.87 -15.25 -4.20
CA VAL A 87 2.43 -14.67 -2.91
C VAL A 87 2.88 -13.22 -2.76
N LEU A 88 4.13 -12.90 -3.10
CA LEU A 88 4.60 -11.52 -3.04
C LEU A 88 3.84 -10.61 -4.01
N ASN A 89 3.57 -11.07 -5.21
CA ASN A 89 2.86 -10.30 -6.22
C ASN A 89 1.42 -9.97 -5.75
N ILE A 90 0.65 -10.97 -5.29
CA ILE A 90 -0.73 -10.75 -4.83
C ILE A 90 -0.80 -9.89 -3.56
N LEU A 91 0.21 -9.96 -2.68
CA LEU A 91 0.27 -9.14 -1.46
C LEU A 91 0.89 -7.76 -1.66
N THR A 92 1.59 -7.50 -2.78
CA THR A 92 2.26 -6.23 -3.04
C THR A 92 1.29 -5.03 -3.05
N PRO A 93 0.10 -5.10 -3.69
CA PRO A 93 -0.84 -3.99 -3.67
C PRO A 93 -1.30 -3.63 -2.25
N ILE A 94 -1.57 -4.64 -1.40
CA ILE A 94 -1.93 -4.46 0.02
C ILE A 94 -0.77 -3.84 0.79
N TYR A 95 0.45 -4.36 0.60
CA TYR A 95 1.66 -3.83 1.22
C TYR A 95 1.86 -2.34 0.88
N ARG A 96 1.60 -1.92 -0.37
CA ARG A 96 1.72 -0.52 -0.79
C ARG A 96 0.73 0.38 -0.06
N VAL A 97 -0.52 -0.07 0.15
CA VAL A 97 -1.52 0.69 0.92
C VAL A 97 -1.06 0.85 2.37
N LEU A 98 -0.69 -0.26 3.03
CA LEU A 98 -0.22 -0.25 4.42
C LEU A 98 1.03 0.61 4.60
N ARG A 99 2.00 0.47 3.69
CA ARG A 99 3.24 1.25 3.76
C ARG A 99 2.99 2.74 3.58
N MET A 100 2.01 3.12 2.75
CA MET A 100 1.62 4.50 2.55
C MET A 100 0.96 5.08 3.81
N THR A 101 0.10 4.32 4.49
CA THR A 101 -0.54 4.76 5.74
C THR A 101 0.41 4.78 6.94
N ASP A 102 1.47 3.97 6.92
CA ASP A 102 2.50 3.96 7.96
C ASP A 102 3.48 5.14 7.85
N CYS A 103 3.52 5.84 6.72
CA CYS A 103 4.39 7.01 6.53
C CYS A 103 3.78 8.25 7.20
N GLU A 104 4.63 9.09 7.80
CA GLU A 104 4.22 10.39 8.32
C GLU A 104 3.77 11.33 7.19
N GLY A 105 2.59 11.93 7.33
CA GLY A 105 2.06 12.96 6.43
C GLY A 105 0.58 12.81 6.08
N ALA A 106 0.08 13.72 5.25
CA ALA A 106 -1.31 13.79 4.80
C ALA A 106 -1.67 12.68 3.80
N THR A 107 -1.81 11.46 4.31
CA THR A 107 -2.10 10.23 3.54
C THR A 107 -3.59 9.96 3.38
N LEU A 108 -4.43 10.66 4.15
CA LEU A 108 -5.88 10.45 4.22
C LEU A 108 -6.56 10.57 2.85
N GLY A 109 -6.19 11.60 2.09
CA GLY A 109 -6.72 11.84 0.75
C GLY A 109 -6.19 10.89 -0.33
N LEU A 110 -5.15 10.10 -0.02
CA LEU A 110 -4.60 9.09 -0.93
C LEU A 110 -5.23 7.72 -0.71
N LEU A 111 -5.76 7.46 0.48
CA LEU A 111 -6.14 6.12 0.93
C LEU A 111 -7.15 5.44 0.00
N ILE A 112 -8.20 6.15 -0.40
CA ILE A 112 -9.20 5.59 -1.33
C ILE A 112 -8.58 5.26 -2.68
N HIS A 113 -7.79 6.16 -3.25
CA HIS A 113 -7.18 5.95 -4.56
C HIS A 113 -6.23 4.75 -4.56
N MET A 114 -5.44 4.63 -3.49
CA MET A 114 -4.53 3.51 -3.30
C MET A 114 -5.27 2.20 -3.06
N MET A 115 -6.37 2.24 -2.31
CA MET A 115 -7.20 1.06 -2.06
C MET A 115 -7.89 0.58 -3.34
N ARG A 116 -8.50 1.50 -4.13
CA ARG A 116 -9.11 1.17 -5.43
C ARG A 116 -8.08 0.56 -6.38
N ARG A 117 -6.91 1.18 -6.49
CA ARG A 117 -5.80 0.62 -7.27
C ARG A 117 -5.37 -0.76 -6.77
N ALA A 118 -5.31 -0.96 -5.44
CA ALA A 118 -4.94 -2.26 -4.90
C ALA A 118 -5.95 -3.34 -5.25
N ILE A 119 -7.25 -3.02 -5.20
CA ILE A 119 -8.32 -3.94 -5.63
C ILE A 119 -8.17 -4.28 -7.12
N ASP A 120 -7.93 -3.28 -7.97
CA ASP A 120 -7.75 -3.50 -9.40
C ASP A 120 -6.51 -4.34 -9.70
N ASP A 121 -5.38 -4.06 -9.04
CA ASP A 121 -4.14 -4.82 -9.17
C ASP A 121 -4.33 -6.30 -8.73
N ILE A 122 -5.08 -6.56 -7.65
CA ILE A 122 -5.38 -7.93 -7.18
C ILE A 122 -6.30 -8.65 -8.18
N ARG A 123 -7.33 -7.98 -8.71
CA ARG A 123 -8.22 -8.55 -9.73
C ARG A 123 -7.50 -8.89 -11.04
N ALA A 124 -6.49 -8.11 -11.40
CA ALA A 124 -5.70 -8.30 -12.60
C ALA A 124 -4.52 -9.29 -12.42
N ALA A 125 -4.34 -9.86 -11.22
CA ALA A 125 -3.23 -10.75 -10.95
C ALA A 125 -3.37 -12.07 -11.73
N THR A 126 -2.36 -12.39 -12.55
CA THR A 126 -2.32 -13.61 -13.37
C THR A 126 -1.46 -14.73 -12.78
N VAL A 127 -0.79 -14.45 -11.66
CA VAL A 127 0.14 -15.37 -10.99
C VAL A 127 -0.55 -16.33 -10.01
N VAL A 128 -1.84 -16.14 -9.76
CA VAL A 128 -2.69 -16.94 -8.88
C VAL A 128 -4.00 -17.26 -9.62
N THR A 129 -4.76 -18.25 -9.14
CA THR A 129 -6.08 -18.51 -9.72
C THR A 129 -7.06 -17.40 -9.38
N THR A 130 -8.13 -17.28 -10.16
CA THR A 130 -9.21 -16.32 -9.90
C THR A 130 -9.82 -16.53 -8.51
N GLU A 131 -9.97 -17.77 -8.07
CA GLU A 131 -10.48 -18.14 -6.75
C GLU A 131 -9.57 -17.62 -5.64
N GLN A 132 -8.25 -17.84 -5.76
CA GLN A 132 -7.28 -17.33 -4.79
C GLN A 132 -7.24 -15.81 -4.75
N ALA A 133 -7.32 -15.13 -5.90
CA ALA A 133 -7.41 -13.68 -5.95
C ALA A 133 -8.68 -13.17 -5.25
N ASN A 134 -9.81 -13.87 -5.44
CA ASN A 134 -11.08 -13.54 -4.78
C ASN A 134 -11.00 -13.71 -3.25
N GLU A 135 -10.39 -14.79 -2.75
CA GLU A 135 -10.18 -14.99 -1.30
C GLU A 135 -9.38 -13.82 -0.69
N VAL A 136 -8.31 -13.40 -1.38
CA VAL A 136 -7.51 -12.24 -0.95
C VAL A 136 -8.32 -10.95 -0.99
N LEU A 137 -9.14 -10.75 -2.03
CA LEU A 137 -10.03 -9.59 -2.15
C LEU A 137 -11.08 -9.56 -1.04
N GLU A 138 -11.69 -10.68 -0.69
CA GLU A 138 -12.70 -10.75 0.37
C GLU A 138 -12.13 -10.31 1.71
N VAL A 139 -10.97 -10.84 2.09
CA VAL A 139 -10.29 -10.43 3.33
C VAL A 139 -9.91 -8.94 3.27
N THR A 140 -9.42 -8.48 2.12
CA THR A 140 -9.02 -7.08 1.89
C THR A 140 -10.19 -6.11 2.01
N LEU A 141 -11.33 -6.43 1.39
CA LEU A 141 -12.55 -5.63 1.43
C LEU A 141 -13.20 -5.65 2.81
N SER A 142 -13.25 -6.81 3.46
CA SER A 142 -13.73 -6.92 4.85
C SER A 142 -12.94 -6.00 5.79
N ARG A 143 -11.61 -6.01 5.67
CA ARG A 143 -10.76 -5.11 6.48
C ARG A 143 -10.99 -3.64 6.10
N TRP A 144 -11.13 -3.34 4.80
CA TRP A 144 -11.45 -2.00 4.33
C TRP A 144 -12.73 -1.48 4.98
N THR A 145 -13.83 -2.23 4.94
CA THR A 145 -15.10 -1.86 5.57
C THR A 145 -14.92 -1.55 7.06
N TRP A 146 -14.09 -2.31 7.78
CA TRP A 146 -13.84 -2.05 9.21
C TRP A 146 -13.01 -0.77 9.47
N MET A 147 -12.05 -0.44 8.59
CA MET A 147 -11.22 0.77 8.69
C MET A 147 -11.90 2.03 8.18
N HIS A 148 -12.69 1.88 7.14
CA HIS A 148 -13.15 3.00 6.32
C HIS A 148 -14.06 3.92 7.10
N ARG A 149 -13.91 5.23 6.92
CA ARG A 149 -14.69 6.27 7.59
C ARG A 149 -15.02 7.35 6.58
N PRO A 150 -16.13 8.09 6.76
CA PRO A 150 -16.54 9.16 5.85
C PRO A 150 -15.45 10.21 5.54
N ILE A 151 -14.54 10.43 6.50
CA ILE A 151 -13.42 11.35 6.30
C ILE A 151 -12.45 10.87 5.20
N HIS A 152 -12.30 9.56 4.97
CA HIS A 152 -11.46 9.04 3.88
C HIS A 152 -12.06 9.38 2.52
N GLY A 153 -13.37 9.17 2.35
CA GLY A 153 -14.15 9.58 1.18
C GLY A 153 -14.00 11.05 0.87
N PHE A 154 -14.29 11.85 1.90
CA PHE A 154 -14.23 13.28 1.79
C PHE A 154 -12.80 13.79 1.51
N ALA A 155 -11.78 13.26 2.19
CA ALA A 155 -10.37 13.60 1.90
C ALA A 155 -9.97 13.23 0.47
N GLY A 156 -10.38 12.03 0.01
CA GLY A 156 -10.10 11.54 -1.33
C GLY A 156 -10.71 12.40 -2.41
N LEU A 157 -11.93 12.89 -2.20
CA LEU A 157 -12.62 13.84 -3.07
C LEU A 157 -11.85 15.15 -3.21
N LEU A 158 -11.27 15.65 -2.12
CA LEU A 158 -10.55 16.93 -2.09
C LEU A 158 -9.09 16.82 -2.55
N HIS A 159 -8.60 15.63 -2.88
CA HIS A 159 -7.22 15.47 -3.32
C HIS A 159 -7.07 15.91 -4.79
N PRO A 160 -6.33 17.00 -5.07
CA PRO A 160 -6.33 17.63 -6.40
C PRO A 160 -5.67 16.76 -7.48
N ALA A 161 -4.63 15.97 -7.14
CA ALA A 161 -4.00 15.03 -8.09
C ALA A 161 -4.93 13.92 -8.59
N PHE A 162 -6.01 13.62 -7.86
CA PHE A 162 -6.94 12.55 -8.17
C PHE A 162 -8.33 13.07 -8.53
N LYS A 163 -8.48 14.39 -8.74
CA LYS A 163 -9.71 14.97 -9.29
C LYS A 163 -10.01 14.30 -10.63
N ARG A 164 -10.94 13.35 -10.65
CA ARG A 164 -11.31 12.57 -11.84
C ARG A 164 -12.83 12.44 -11.95
N PRO A 165 -13.38 12.43 -13.18
CA PRO A 165 -14.79 12.14 -13.44
C PRO A 165 -15.32 10.87 -12.74
N ALA A 166 -14.47 9.85 -12.56
CA ALA A 166 -14.86 8.61 -11.89
C ALA A 166 -15.26 8.78 -10.41
N LEU A 167 -14.72 9.79 -9.70
CA LEU A 167 -15.09 10.06 -8.30
C LEU A 167 -16.49 10.68 -8.16
N TYR A 168 -17.05 11.21 -9.25
CA TYR A 168 -18.41 11.76 -9.27
C TYR A 168 -19.47 10.66 -9.29
N THR A 169 -19.07 9.44 -9.62
CA THR A 169 -19.94 8.27 -9.72
C THR A 169 -19.62 7.20 -8.68
N ASP A 170 -18.54 7.37 -7.89
CA ASP A 170 -18.20 6.44 -6.82
C ASP A 170 -19.17 6.63 -5.65
N ILE A 171 -20.10 5.69 -5.50
CA ILE A 171 -21.18 5.71 -4.51
C ILE A 171 -20.62 5.78 -3.08
N GLU A 172 -19.47 5.15 -2.79
CA GLU A 172 -18.84 5.21 -1.47
C GLU A 172 -18.40 6.65 -1.18
N VAL A 173 -17.70 7.29 -2.12
CA VAL A 173 -17.22 8.67 -1.99
C VAL A 173 -18.38 9.67 -1.87
N LEU A 174 -19.44 9.50 -2.66
CA LEU A 174 -20.63 10.35 -2.59
C LEU A 174 -21.37 10.22 -1.25
N SER A 175 -21.50 8.99 -0.74
CA SER A 175 -22.10 8.70 0.56
C SER A 175 -21.25 9.28 1.69
N ASP A 176 -19.94 9.07 1.64
CA ASP A 176 -18.99 9.58 2.61
C ASP A 176 -18.98 11.12 2.67
N ARG A 177 -19.05 11.79 1.52
CA ARG A 177 -19.19 13.25 1.46
C ARG A 177 -20.40 13.71 2.27
N LEU A 178 -21.58 13.14 2.04
CA LEU A 178 -22.80 13.51 2.75
C LEU A 178 -22.73 13.16 4.25
N SER A 179 -22.16 12.01 4.58
CA SER A 179 -21.98 11.54 5.97
C SER A 179 -20.99 12.41 6.74
N TYR A 180 -19.89 12.84 6.10
CA TYR A 180 -18.94 13.77 6.70
C TYR A 180 -19.57 15.15 6.91
N MET A 181 -20.24 15.69 5.89
CA MET A 181 -20.89 17.01 5.95
C MET A 181 -21.94 17.06 7.05
N SER A 182 -22.81 16.05 7.16
CA SER A 182 -23.87 16.01 8.19
C SER A 182 -23.32 15.98 9.63
N ARG A 183 -22.11 15.46 9.84
CA ARG A 183 -21.48 15.35 11.17
C ARG A 183 -20.60 16.53 11.53
N VAL A 184 -19.95 17.16 10.55
CA VAL A 184 -18.84 18.10 10.80
C VAL A 184 -19.13 19.52 10.31
N VAL A 185 -19.90 19.66 9.23
CA VAL A 185 -20.20 20.98 8.62
C VAL A 185 -21.50 21.53 9.21
N PRO A 186 -21.54 22.78 9.70
CA PRO A 186 -22.78 23.43 10.12
C PRO A 186 -23.84 23.42 9.01
N SER A 187 -25.09 23.14 9.37
CA SER A 187 -26.19 22.98 8.40
C SER A 187 -26.39 24.17 7.47
N HIS A 188 -26.21 25.40 7.98
CA HIS A 188 -26.32 26.62 7.17
C HIS A 188 -25.25 26.74 6.08
N LEU A 189 -24.13 26.00 6.18
CA LEU A 189 -23.06 25.96 5.17
C LEU A 189 -23.22 24.78 4.19
N HIS A 190 -24.21 23.89 4.35
CA HIS A 190 -24.31 22.68 3.52
C HIS A 190 -24.49 23.00 2.04
N ASN A 191 -25.36 23.94 1.69
CA ASN A 191 -25.60 24.31 0.30
C ASN A 191 -24.37 24.96 -0.35
N GLU A 192 -23.75 25.91 0.35
CA GLU A 192 -22.50 26.55 -0.11
C GLU A 192 -21.40 25.50 -0.30
N MET A 193 -21.27 24.55 0.63
CA MET A 193 -20.29 23.48 0.54
C MET A 193 -20.52 22.59 -0.68
N LEU A 194 -21.78 22.19 -0.94
CA LEU A 194 -22.12 21.38 -2.12
C LEU A 194 -21.82 22.13 -3.43
N GLU A 195 -22.17 23.41 -3.49
CA GLU A 195 -21.90 24.26 -4.65
C GLU A 195 -20.39 24.41 -4.89
N GLN A 196 -19.62 24.74 -3.85
CA GLN A 196 -18.17 24.87 -3.95
C GLN A 196 -17.50 23.54 -4.33
N ILE A 197 -17.96 22.40 -3.80
CA ILE A 197 -17.49 21.08 -4.24
C ILE A 197 -17.77 20.89 -5.72
N SER A 198 -18.98 21.21 -6.19
CA SER A 198 -19.33 21.10 -7.62
C SER A 198 -18.43 21.98 -8.48
N CYS A 199 -18.22 23.24 -8.10
CA CYS A 199 -17.35 24.16 -8.81
C CYS A 199 -15.89 23.66 -8.83
N TYR A 200 -15.36 23.21 -7.69
CA TYR A 200 -14.02 22.64 -7.60
C TYR A 200 -13.83 21.47 -8.55
N LEU A 201 -14.78 20.53 -8.48
CA LEU A 201 -14.77 19.35 -9.33
C LEU A 201 -14.86 19.74 -10.80
N ASP A 202 -15.78 20.64 -11.18
CA ASP A 202 -15.96 21.09 -12.56
C ASP A 202 -14.90 22.09 -13.07
N GLU A 203 -13.89 22.42 -12.26
CA GLU A 203 -12.83 23.39 -12.59
C GLU A 203 -13.36 24.81 -12.84
N ARG A 204 -14.43 25.19 -12.13
CA ARG A 204 -15.12 26.49 -12.25
C ARG A 204 -15.03 27.29 -10.96
N GLY A 205 -15.38 28.57 -11.03
CA GLY A 205 -15.50 29.44 -9.85
C GLY A 205 -14.17 29.93 -9.26
N ASN A 206 -13.04 29.57 -9.86
CA ASN A 206 -11.72 30.03 -9.44
C ASN A 206 -10.85 30.34 -10.67
N SER A 207 -10.33 31.57 -10.75
CA SER A 207 -9.50 32.01 -11.87
C SER A 207 -8.18 31.25 -11.97
N ALA A 208 -7.68 30.67 -10.89
CA ALA A 208 -6.48 29.83 -10.93
C ALA A 208 -6.70 28.56 -11.77
N PHE A 209 -7.94 28.07 -11.90
CA PHE A 209 -8.24 26.83 -12.62
C PHE A 209 -8.18 26.99 -14.14
N THR A 210 -8.17 28.21 -14.66
CA THR A 210 -7.94 28.46 -16.09
C THR A 210 -6.49 28.23 -16.51
N PHE A 211 -5.57 28.09 -15.55
CA PHE A 211 -4.16 27.84 -15.82
C PHE A 211 -3.84 26.35 -15.69
N PRO A 212 -3.44 25.65 -16.77
CA PRO A 212 -3.08 24.23 -16.71
C PRO A 212 -1.96 23.91 -15.70
N SER A 213 -1.10 24.88 -15.41
CA SER A 213 -0.03 24.75 -14.41
C SER A 213 -0.55 24.49 -12.99
N CYS A 214 -1.75 24.96 -12.66
CA CYS A 214 -2.43 24.67 -11.39
C CYS A 214 -2.61 23.17 -11.20
N TRP A 215 -3.18 22.49 -12.20
CA TRP A 215 -3.45 21.06 -12.17
C TRP A 215 -2.18 20.21 -12.35
N HIS A 216 -1.23 20.67 -13.18
CA HIS A 216 0.07 20.01 -13.27
C HIS A 216 0.79 19.96 -11.92
N ARG A 217 0.72 21.04 -11.14
CA ARG A 217 1.28 21.11 -9.79
C ARG A 217 0.59 20.17 -8.80
N ALA A 218 -0.67 19.80 -9.00
CA ALA A 218 -1.43 18.98 -8.07
C ALA A 218 -0.76 17.63 -7.75
N SER A 219 -0.06 17.05 -8.72
CA SER A 219 0.69 15.79 -8.56
C SER A 219 2.12 15.96 -8.06
N MET A 220 2.60 17.20 -7.93
CA MET A 220 3.99 17.53 -7.57
C MET A 220 4.14 18.06 -6.15
N VAL A 221 3.05 18.55 -5.55
CA VAL A 221 3.06 19.19 -4.24
C VAL A 221 2.10 18.48 -3.29
N LYS A 222 2.27 18.71 -1.98
CA LYS A 222 1.33 18.21 -0.97
C LYS A 222 -0.06 18.81 -1.21
N PRO A 223 -1.16 18.05 -1.02
CA PRO A 223 -2.52 18.55 -1.23
C PRO A 223 -2.83 19.82 -0.44
N LEU A 224 -2.39 19.90 0.83
CA LEU A 224 -2.52 21.10 1.65
C LEU A 224 -1.92 22.34 0.97
N PHE A 225 -0.70 22.20 0.44
CA PHE A 225 -0.01 23.29 -0.23
C PHE A 225 -0.71 23.70 -1.53
N TRP A 226 -1.26 22.74 -2.27
CA TRP A 226 -2.05 23.03 -3.45
C TRP A 226 -3.29 23.87 -3.09
N TRP A 227 -4.04 23.46 -2.05
CA TRP A 227 -5.20 24.21 -1.58
C TRP A 227 -4.83 25.63 -1.16
N GLN A 228 -3.74 25.82 -0.41
CA GLN A 228 -3.23 27.14 0.01
C GLN A 228 -2.95 28.10 -1.16
N ASN A 229 -2.51 27.57 -2.32
CA ASN A 229 -2.16 28.40 -3.47
C ASN A 229 -3.33 28.61 -4.44
N PHE A 230 -4.23 27.63 -4.56
CA PHE A 230 -5.20 27.60 -5.65
C PHE A 230 -6.66 27.46 -5.19
N GLY A 231 -6.92 27.26 -3.90
CA GLY A 231 -8.26 27.05 -3.36
C GLY A 231 -8.96 28.29 -2.80
N PHE A 232 -8.34 29.46 -2.87
CA PHE A 232 -8.75 30.68 -2.16
C PHE A 232 -10.16 31.20 -2.51
N SER A 233 -10.70 30.88 -3.69
CA SER A 233 -12.06 31.28 -4.09
C SER A 233 -13.19 30.50 -3.40
N PHE A 234 -12.88 29.41 -2.69
CA PHE A 234 -13.89 28.55 -2.06
C PHE A 234 -13.81 28.63 -0.53
N SER A 235 -14.29 29.71 0.08
CA SER A 235 -14.17 30.00 1.53
C SER A 235 -14.46 28.81 2.44
N THR A 236 -15.63 28.20 2.28
CA THR A 236 -16.08 27.08 3.11
C THR A 236 -15.29 25.82 2.80
N LEU A 237 -15.23 25.42 1.53
CA LEU A 237 -14.53 24.21 1.08
C LEU A 237 -13.04 24.25 1.43
N TYR A 238 -12.38 25.38 1.22
CA TYR A 238 -10.98 25.63 1.56
C TYR A 238 -10.71 25.34 3.03
N THR A 239 -11.55 25.84 3.94
CA THR A 239 -11.42 25.63 5.39
C THR A 239 -11.42 24.14 5.74
N TYR A 240 -12.36 23.36 5.16
CA TYR A 240 -12.43 21.92 5.42
C TYR A 240 -11.33 21.14 4.68
N ALA A 241 -10.92 21.58 3.50
CA ALA A 241 -9.81 20.98 2.75
C ALA A 241 -8.51 21.09 3.54
N LEU A 242 -8.19 22.27 4.07
CA LEU A 242 -7.01 22.46 4.90
C LEU A 242 -7.02 21.56 6.14
N ARG A 243 -8.19 21.40 6.79
CA ARG A 243 -8.33 20.57 7.99
C ARG A 243 -8.17 19.07 7.72
N VAL A 244 -8.67 18.59 6.59
CA VAL A 244 -8.72 17.15 6.28
C VAL A 244 -7.45 16.67 5.57
N LEU A 245 -6.72 17.58 4.91
CA LEU A 245 -5.52 17.30 4.14
C LEU A 245 -4.23 17.80 4.80
N SER A 246 -4.29 18.30 6.04
CA SER A 246 -3.12 18.66 6.85
C SER A 246 -2.37 17.44 7.37
#